data_AF-A0A7Y2D1H5-F1
#
_entry.id   AF-A0A7Y2D1H5-F1
#
_cell.length_a   1.000
_cell.length_b   1.000
_cell.length_c   1.000
_cell.angle_alpha   90.00
_cell.angle_beta   90.00
_cell.angle_gamma   90.00
#
_symmetry.space_group_name_H-M   'P 1'
#
loop_
_entity.id
_entity.type
_entity.pdbx_description
1 polymer ?
#
loop_
_entity_poly.entity_id
_entity_poly.type
_entity_poly.pdbx_seq_one_letter_code
_entity_poly.pdbx_strand_id
1 'polypeptide(L)'
;MKDRLRFLLNRIGKKLWVKPLIMCLAAIGGAFIARGADYVGLSAIVPDITANSVNTLLKVMSASMLVIATFSVASMVSAYSSASGTATPRSFSLIVADDVSQNALSAFLGAFIFSIVSLIALENSYYHRAGRFTLFALTLVVFAIVIITFIGWVDSIARLGRLGNTISKVERATASALKRQKDSPTLGGVPVTPRQSGAEPVFAVSVGYVQRVDVHSLQVFAEEEEIRIEVSALPGDFVGPGSELAYIRENSGNSENLELDRITRAFTIDHDRTYDEDVRFGLVALSEIASRALSPG
;
A
#
# COMPACT_ATOMS: atom_id res chain seq x y z
N MET A 1 4.26 18.09 -8.36
CA MET A 1 5.01 17.59 -7.18
C MET A 1 4.16 16.81 -6.16
N LYS A 2 3.01 17.33 -5.71
CA LYS A 2 2.13 16.65 -4.73
C LYS A 2 1.61 15.28 -5.19
N ASP A 3 1.33 15.11 -6.49
CA ASP A 3 0.78 13.84 -7.00
C ASP A 3 1.82 12.72 -7.17
N ARG A 4 3.09 13.06 -7.48
CA ARG A 4 4.21 12.11 -7.43
C ARG A 4 4.50 11.65 -6.00
N LEU A 5 4.46 12.58 -5.03
CA LEU A 5 4.70 12.24 -3.62
C LEU A 5 3.57 11.38 -3.05
N ARG A 6 2.30 11.71 -3.37
CA ARG A 6 1.13 10.89 -3.02
C ARG A 6 1.21 9.50 -3.63
N PHE A 7 1.67 9.39 -4.88
CA PHE A 7 1.87 8.10 -5.55
C PHE A 7 2.97 7.27 -4.88
N LEU A 8 4.13 7.87 -4.59
CA LEU A 8 5.22 7.21 -3.87
C LEU A 8 4.81 6.80 -2.45
N LEU A 9 4.12 7.67 -1.71
CA LEU A 9 3.58 7.37 -0.38
C LEU A 9 2.53 6.25 -0.42
N ASN A 10 1.64 6.23 -1.42
CA ASN A 10 0.72 5.10 -1.61
C ASN A 10 1.47 3.81 -1.93
N ARG A 11 2.55 3.87 -2.71
CA ARG A 11 3.36 2.69 -3.08
C ARG A 11 4.20 2.16 -1.90
N ILE A 12 4.67 3.04 -1.03
CA ILE A 12 5.37 2.70 0.22
C ILE A 12 4.38 2.18 1.28
N GLY A 13 3.21 2.80 1.41
CA GLY A 13 2.14 2.35 2.31
C GLY A 13 1.56 0.98 1.94
N LYS A 14 1.70 0.56 0.68
CA LYS A 14 1.39 -0.79 0.18
C LYS A 14 2.48 -1.83 0.50
N LYS A 15 3.66 -1.43 1.01
CA LYS A 15 4.72 -2.38 1.38
C LYS A 15 4.47 -2.96 2.78
N LEU A 16 4.56 -4.29 2.86
CA LEU A 16 4.28 -5.13 4.03
C LEU A 16 4.98 -4.70 5.34
N TRP A 17 6.13 -4.02 5.26
CA TRP A 17 7.00 -3.74 6.41
C TRP A 17 6.84 -2.34 7.03
N VAL A 18 6.16 -1.41 6.35
CA VAL A 18 6.12 -0.01 6.76
C VAL A 18 5.12 0.23 7.90
N LYS A 19 3.90 -0.33 7.81
CA LYS A 19 2.89 -0.25 8.88
C LYS A 19 3.34 -0.91 10.19
N PRO A 20 3.94 -2.12 10.20
CA PRO A 20 4.49 -2.72 11.41
C PRO A 20 5.52 -1.82 12.08
N LEU A 21 6.43 -1.24 11.30
CA LEU A 21 7.53 -0.43 11.82
C LEU A 21 7.02 0.85 12.50
N ILE A 22 6.00 1.51 11.95
CA ILE A 22 5.36 2.67 12.56
C ILE A 22 4.67 2.30 13.89
N MET A 23 3.94 1.17 13.92
CA MET A 23 3.30 0.70 15.15
C MET A 23 4.30 0.32 16.24
N CYS A 24 5.44 -0.26 15.86
CA CYS A 24 6.53 -0.56 16.79
C CYS A 24 7.14 0.72 17.36
N LEU A 25 7.39 1.73 16.52
CA LEU A 25 7.89 3.04 16.97
C LEU A 25 6.89 3.74 17.89
N ALA A 26 5.60 3.67 17.58
CA ALA A 26 4.54 4.22 18.43
C ALA A 26 4.45 3.49 19.79
N ALA A 27 4.59 2.16 19.80
CA ALA A 27 4.66 1.36 21.01
C ALA A 27 5.85 1.72 21.90
N ILE A 28 7.05 1.86 21.30
CA ILE A 28 8.25 2.31 22.00
C ILE A 28 8.04 3.72 22.57
N GLY A 29 7.50 4.63 21.76
CA GLY A 29 7.12 5.98 22.20
C GLY A 29 6.14 5.98 23.36
N GLY A 30 5.13 5.10 23.35
CA GLY A 30 4.18 4.92 24.44
C GLY A 30 4.83 4.53 25.77
N ALA A 31 5.81 3.61 25.74
CA ALA A 31 6.57 3.25 26.93
C ALA A 31 7.37 4.43 27.50
N PHE A 32 7.97 5.27 26.63
CA PHE A 32 8.65 6.49 27.06
C PHE A 32 7.68 7.58 27.57
N ILE A 33 6.49 7.71 26.99
CA ILE A 33 5.43 8.61 27.49
C ILE A 33 5.00 8.22 28.91
N ALA A 34 4.92 6.91 29.20
CA ALA A 34 4.60 6.44 30.55
C ALA A 34 5.63 6.92 31.59
N ARG A 35 6.92 7.04 31.20
CA ARG A 35 7.95 7.68 32.03
C ARG A 35 7.74 9.20 32.15
N GLY A 36 7.31 9.86 31.08
CA GLY A 36 6.98 11.30 31.10
C GLY A 36 5.93 11.66 32.15
N ALA A 37 4.97 10.77 32.41
CA ALA A 37 3.92 10.97 33.42
C ALA A 37 4.47 11.08 34.86
N ASP A 38 5.65 10.51 35.15
CA ASP A 38 6.30 10.65 36.45
C ASP A 38 6.74 12.11 36.72
N TYR A 39 7.04 12.90 35.68
CA TYR A 39 7.44 14.29 35.82
C TYR A 39 6.26 15.26 36.05
N VAL A 40 5.02 14.83 35.79
CA VAL A 40 3.81 15.66 35.87
C VAL A 40 3.25 15.71 37.30
N GLY A 41 3.80 14.95 38.25
CA GLY A 41 3.41 15.04 39.67
C GLY A 41 2.02 14.45 39.97
N LEU A 42 1.50 13.59 39.10
CA LEU A 42 0.19 12.90 39.28
C LEU A 42 0.18 11.84 40.39
N SER A 43 1.29 11.66 41.13
CA SER A 43 1.46 10.60 42.13
C SER A 43 0.48 10.64 43.31
N ALA A 44 -0.19 11.78 43.55
CA ALA A 44 -1.13 11.97 44.66
C ALA A 44 -2.57 11.53 44.35
N ILE A 45 -2.96 11.42 43.08
CA ILE A 45 -4.37 11.18 42.66
C ILE A 45 -4.57 9.73 42.20
N VAL A 46 -3.48 9.02 41.94
CA VAL A 46 -3.49 7.81 41.13
C VAL A 46 -3.45 6.56 42.02
N PRO A 47 -4.29 5.53 41.75
CA PRO A 47 -4.31 4.27 42.50
C PRO A 47 -2.94 3.59 42.52
N ASP A 48 -2.59 2.97 43.65
CA ASP A 48 -1.32 2.24 43.76
C ASP A 48 -1.43 0.88 43.09
N ILE A 49 -0.85 0.77 41.89
CA ILE A 49 -0.79 -0.49 41.15
C ILE A 49 0.53 -1.17 41.46
N THR A 50 0.46 -2.41 41.95
CA THR A 50 1.64 -3.21 42.24
C THR A 50 2.41 -3.53 40.95
N ALA A 51 3.73 -3.34 40.99
CA ALA A 51 4.60 -3.66 39.87
C ALA A 51 4.45 -5.13 39.43
N ASN A 52 4.11 -6.03 40.35
CA ASN A 52 3.85 -7.43 40.06
C ASN A 52 2.68 -7.63 39.09
N SER A 53 1.56 -6.91 39.28
CA SER A 53 0.39 -7.02 38.39
C SER A 53 0.72 -6.57 36.96
N VAL A 54 1.48 -5.47 36.82
CA VAL A 54 1.92 -4.99 35.50
C VAL A 54 2.90 -5.97 34.88
N ASN A 55 3.86 -6.50 35.66
CA ASN A 55 4.84 -7.49 35.20
C ASN A 55 4.14 -8.77 34.68
N THR A 56 3.16 -9.29 35.40
CA THR A 56 2.38 -10.47 34.97
C THR A 56 1.65 -10.20 33.66
N LEU A 57 0.98 -9.06 33.50
CA LEU A 57 0.27 -8.72 32.26
C LEU A 57 1.24 -8.59 31.07
N LEU A 58 2.36 -7.90 31.24
CA LEU A 58 3.37 -7.74 30.21
C LEU A 58 4.01 -9.09 29.81
N LYS A 59 4.25 -9.99 30.76
CA LYS A 59 4.75 -11.36 30.47
C LYS A 59 3.73 -12.18 29.68
N VAL A 60 2.46 -12.16 30.09
CA VAL A 60 1.38 -12.86 29.38
C VAL A 60 1.21 -12.31 27.96
N MET A 61 1.24 -10.99 27.79
CA MET A 61 1.20 -10.36 26.47
C MET A 61 2.42 -10.72 25.62
N SER A 62 3.64 -10.63 26.16
CA SER A 62 4.85 -10.96 25.43
C SER A 62 4.85 -12.41 24.93
N ALA A 63 4.45 -13.38 25.76
CA ALA A 63 4.42 -14.78 25.36
C ALA A 63 3.33 -15.07 24.31
N SER A 64 2.12 -14.54 24.52
CA SER A 64 0.97 -14.80 23.63
C SER A 64 1.10 -14.09 22.27
N MET A 65 1.62 -12.87 22.23
CA MET A 65 1.70 -12.08 20.99
C MET A 65 2.66 -12.69 19.97
N LEU A 66 3.78 -13.27 20.40
CA LEU A 66 4.72 -13.94 19.49
C LEU A 66 4.09 -15.20 18.86
N VAL A 67 3.36 -15.98 19.66
CA VAL A 67 2.64 -17.17 19.19
C VAL A 67 1.55 -16.77 18.18
N ILE A 68 0.74 -15.76 18.51
CA ILE A 68 -0.31 -15.25 17.61
C ILE A 68 0.30 -14.66 16.34
N ALA A 69 1.40 -13.92 16.41
CA ALA A 69 2.08 -13.39 15.24
C ALA A 69 2.61 -14.52 14.33
N THR A 70 3.22 -15.55 14.91
CA THR A 70 3.73 -16.73 14.16
C THR A 70 2.58 -17.48 13.49
N PHE A 71 1.51 -17.74 14.24
CA PHE A 71 0.29 -18.34 13.70
C PHE A 71 -0.30 -17.49 12.57
N SER A 72 -0.32 -16.17 12.74
CA SER A 72 -0.85 -15.25 11.73
C SER A 72 -0.06 -15.27 10.43
N VAL A 73 1.27 -15.27 10.51
CA VAL A 73 2.14 -15.40 9.33
C VAL A 73 1.92 -16.75 8.66
N ALA A 74 1.87 -17.85 9.42
CA ALA A 74 1.64 -19.18 8.89
C ALA A 74 0.26 -19.27 8.20
N SER A 75 -0.80 -18.74 8.81
CA SER A 75 -2.14 -18.69 8.22
C SER A 75 -2.18 -17.82 6.96
N MET A 76 -1.48 -16.68 6.92
CA MET A 76 -1.37 -15.86 5.70
C MET A 76 -0.66 -16.61 4.58
N VAL A 77 0.49 -17.25 4.86
CA VAL A 77 1.24 -18.02 3.86
C VAL A 77 0.39 -19.19 3.35
N SER A 78 -0.35 -19.87 4.23
CA SER A 78 -1.27 -20.94 3.84
C SER A 78 -2.42 -20.43 2.98
N ALA A 79 -3.04 -19.31 3.37
CA ALA A 79 -4.10 -18.66 2.62
C ALA A 79 -3.60 -18.17 1.24
N TYR A 80 -2.39 -17.59 1.17
CA TYR A 80 -1.75 -17.19 -0.07
C TYR A 80 -1.42 -18.39 -0.95
N SER A 81 -0.93 -19.50 -0.38
CA SER A 81 -0.68 -20.73 -1.12
C SER A 81 -1.97 -21.30 -1.72
N SER A 82 -3.06 -21.34 -0.94
CA SER A 82 -4.39 -21.77 -1.40
C SER A 82 -4.96 -20.82 -2.46
N ALA A 83 -4.78 -19.52 -2.28
CA ALA A 83 -5.17 -18.50 -3.25
C ALA A 83 -4.33 -18.59 -4.53
N SER A 84 -3.04 -18.89 -4.50
CA SER A 84 -2.24 -19.13 -5.71
C SER A 84 -2.73 -20.35 -6.49
N GLY A 85 -3.24 -21.37 -5.79
CA GLY A 85 -3.87 -22.54 -6.42
C GLY A 85 -5.19 -22.21 -7.11
N THR A 86 -5.99 -21.29 -6.58
CA THR A 86 -7.37 -21.00 -7.03
C THR A 86 -7.51 -19.69 -7.84
N ALA A 87 -6.80 -18.63 -7.46
CA ALA A 87 -6.74 -17.34 -8.14
C ALA A 87 -5.66 -17.32 -9.24
N THR A 88 -5.93 -16.65 -10.36
CA THR A 88 -4.95 -16.55 -11.44
C THR A 88 -3.78 -15.65 -11.05
N PRO A 89 -2.58 -15.84 -11.64
CA PRO A 89 -1.38 -15.04 -11.32
C PRO A 89 -1.62 -13.52 -11.38
N ARG A 90 -2.56 -13.08 -12.24
CA ARG A 90 -2.96 -11.68 -12.40
C ARG A 90 -3.78 -11.17 -11.21
N SER A 91 -4.73 -11.97 -10.71
CA SER A 91 -5.60 -11.64 -9.57
C SER A 91 -4.89 -11.74 -8.20
N PHE A 92 -3.81 -12.52 -8.13
CA PHE A 92 -3.03 -12.73 -6.90
C PHE A 92 -2.44 -11.42 -6.34
N SER A 93 -2.01 -10.51 -7.22
CA SER A 93 -1.50 -9.18 -6.86
C SER A 93 -2.50 -8.35 -6.03
N LEU A 94 -3.80 -8.55 -6.25
CA LEU A 94 -4.89 -7.87 -5.55
C LEU A 94 -5.25 -8.53 -4.20
N ILE A 95 -4.89 -9.81 -4.03
CA ILE A 95 -5.15 -10.61 -2.82
C ILE A 95 -4.03 -10.39 -1.78
N VAL A 96 -2.77 -10.32 -2.23
CA VAL A 96 -1.60 -10.05 -1.35
C VAL A 96 -1.63 -8.64 -0.76
N ALA A 97 -2.42 -7.73 -1.34
CA ALA A 97 -2.65 -6.37 -0.85
C ALA A 97 -3.71 -6.29 0.28
N ASP A 98 -4.00 -7.36 1.02
CA ASP A 98 -4.99 -7.30 2.10
C ASP A 98 -4.46 -6.52 3.32
N ASP A 99 -4.87 -5.27 3.41
CA ASP A 99 -4.50 -4.34 4.49
C ASP A 99 -4.87 -4.86 5.89
N VAL A 100 -5.95 -5.65 6.02
CA VAL A 100 -6.44 -6.13 7.31
C VAL A 100 -5.48 -7.13 7.94
N SER A 101 -5.02 -8.09 7.14
CA SER A 101 -4.05 -9.11 7.57
C SER A 101 -2.72 -8.47 7.99
N GLN A 102 -2.21 -7.54 7.19
CA GLN A 102 -0.97 -6.83 7.50
C GLN A 102 -1.10 -5.95 8.74
N ASN A 103 -2.24 -5.26 8.91
CA ASN A 103 -2.50 -4.42 10.08
C ASN A 103 -2.57 -5.26 11.36
N ALA A 104 -3.16 -6.46 11.29
CA ALA A 104 -3.23 -7.37 12.42
C ALA A 104 -1.85 -7.86 12.87
N LEU A 105 -1.04 -8.33 11.92
CA LEU A 105 0.34 -8.75 12.20
C LEU A 105 1.16 -7.60 12.80
N SER A 106 1.00 -6.38 12.26
CA SER A 106 1.63 -5.17 12.76
C SER A 106 1.28 -4.89 14.21
N ALA A 107 -0.01 -5.00 14.57
CA ALA A 107 -0.49 -4.77 15.93
C ALA A 107 0.05 -5.82 16.90
N PHE A 108 0.08 -7.10 16.53
CA PHE A 108 0.61 -8.17 17.37
C PHE A 108 2.11 -8.00 17.62
N LEU A 109 2.88 -7.69 16.57
CA LEU A 109 4.33 -7.46 16.70
C LEU A 109 4.63 -6.19 17.52
N GLY A 110 3.85 -5.13 17.31
CA GLY A 110 3.94 -3.90 18.10
C GLY A 110 3.64 -4.14 19.58
N ALA A 111 2.59 -4.90 19.89
CA ALA A 111 2.24 -5.27 21.26
C ALA A 111 3.29 -6.19 21.91
N PHE A 112 3.90 -7.09 21.14
CA PHE A 112 5.02 -7.92 21.60
C PHE A 112 6.23 -7.06 21.99
N ILE A 113 6.66 -6.17 21.10
CA ILE A 113 7.81 -5.28 21.35
C ILE A 113 7.50 -4.31 22.49
N PHE A 114 6.30 -3.71 22.52
CA PHE A 114 5.82 -2.91 23.64
C PHE A 114 5.97 -3.66 24.96
N SER A 115 5.54 -4.92 25.00
CA SER A 115 5.55 -5.75 26.20
C SER A 115 6.97 -6.02 26.68
N ILE A 116 7.89 -6.39 25.78
CA ILE A 116 9.30 -6.63 26.14
C ILE A 116 9.99 -5.36 26.62
N VAL A 117 9.88 -4.26 25.89
CA VAL A 117 10.53 -2.99 26.24
C VAL A 117 10.01 -2.48 27.58
N SER A 118 8.69 -2.54 27.78
CA SER A 118 8.05 -2.15 29.03
C SER A 118 8.43 -3.06 30.19
N LEU A 119 8.55 -4.37 29.95
CA LEU A 119 8.95 -5.35 30.96
C LEU A 119 10.40 -5.12 31.42
N ILE A 120 11.33 -4.91 30.47
CA ILE A 120 12.73 -4.59 30.78
C ILE A 120 12.81 -3.31 31.61
N ALA A 121 12.09 -2.25 31.21
CA ALA A 121 12.07 -1.01 31.97
C ALA A 121 11.47 -1.21 33.38
N LEU A 122 10.38 -1.97 33.50
CA LEU A 122 9.74 -2.26 34.79
C LEU A 122 10.66 -3.04 35.74
N GLU A 123 11.37 -4.07 35.24
CA GLU A 123 12.30 -4.88 36.04
C GLU A 123 13.56 -4.10 36.46
N ASN A 124 13.99 -3.10 35.67
CA ASN A 124 15.08 -2.18 36.04
C ASN A 124 14.62 -1.02 36.95
N SER A 125 13.42 -1.08 37.53
CA SER A 125 12.87 -0.05 38.41
C SER A 125 12.82 1.35 37.79
N TYR A 126 12.66 1.46 36.46
CA TYR A 126 12.62 2.75 35.76
C TYR A 126 11.36 3.59 36.06
N TYR A 127 10.30 2.97 36.58
CA TYR A 127 9.00 3.62 36.81
C TYR A 127 8.70 3.81 38.30
N HIS A 128 8.29 5.02 38.65
CA HIS A 128 7.76 5.36 39.97
C HIS A 128 6.24 5.12 40.01
N ARG A 129 5.56 5.59 41.06
CA ARG A 129 4.13 5.28 41.29
C ARG A 129 3.22 5.71 40.14
N ALA A 130 3.40 6.93 39.62
CA ALA A 130 2.57 7.45 38.53
C ALA A 130 2.85 6.73 37.21
N GLY A 131 4.12 6.48 36.90
CA GLY A 131 4.57 5.78 35.69
C GLY A 131 4.11 4.33 35.66
N ARG A 132 4.06 3.64 36.81
CA ARG A 132 3.49 2.28 36.92
C ARG A 132 2.01 2.25 36.57
N PHE A 133 1.24 3.22 37.06
CA PHE A 133 -0.18 3.31 36.71
C PHE A 133 -0.37 3.66 35.23
N THR A 134 0.39 4.62 34.70
CA THR A 134 0.31 4.97 33.28
C THR A 134 0.68 3.78 32.41
N LEU A 135 1.71 3.02 32.80
CA LEU A 135 2.10 1.80 32.10
C LEU A 135 0.99 0.75 32.15
N PHE A 136 0.34 0.56 33.31
CA PHE A 136 -0.80 -0.35 33.43
C PHE A 136 -1.97 0.06 32.53
N ALA A 137 -2.38 1.33 32.57
CA ALA A 137 -3.46 1.84 31.73
C ALA A 137 -3.14 1.69 30.24
N LEU A 138 -1.90 2.03 29.84
CA LEU A 138 -1.42 1.84 28.47
C LEU A 138 -1.43 0.36 28.07
N THR A 139 -1.00 -0.53 28.96
CA THR A 139 -1.01 -1.98 28.73
C THR A 139 -2.43 -2.48 28.49
N LEU A 140 -3.42 -2.02 29.26
CA LEU A 140 -4.83 -2.36 29.04
C LEU A 140 -5.36 -1.85 27.69
N VAL A 141 -4.98 -0.63 27.29
CA VAL A 141 -5.37 -0.07 25.99
C VAL A 141 -4.77 -0.89 24.84
N VAL A 142 -3.47 -1.20 24.90
CA VAL A 142 -2.80 -2.03 23.89
C VAL A 142 -3.44 -3.42 23.85
N PHE A 143 -3.75 -4.00 25.00
CA PHE A 143 -4.41 -5.31 25.08
C PHE A 143 -5.80 -5.30 24.44
N ALA A 144 -6.61 -4.27 24.69
CA ALA A 144 -7.91 -4.10 24.06
C ALA A 144 -7.80 -3.95 22.53
N ILE A 145 -6.85 -3.15 22.03
CA ILE A 145 -6.57 -2.99 20.60
C ILE A 145 -6.21 -4.33 19.97
N VAL A 146 -5.35 -5.12 20.63
CA VAL A 146 -4.96 -6.45 20.18
C VAL A 146 -6.17 -7.37 20.05
N ILE A 147 -7.05 -7.42 21.06
CA ILE A 147 -8.24 -8.28 21.03
C ILE A 147 -9.16 -7.91 19.87
N ILE A 148 -9.48 -6.62 19.71
CA ILE A 148 -10.34 -6.13 18.63
C ILE A 148 -9.73 -6.47 17.27
N THR A 149 -8.42 -6.25 17.14
CA THR A 149 -7.68 -6.53 15.91
C THR A 149 -7.66 -8.02 15.60
N PHE A 150 -7.48 -8.87 16.61
CA PHE A 150 -7.50 -10.32 16.46
C PHE A 150 -8.86 -10.83 16.01
N ILE A 151 -9.95 -10.37 16.62
CA ILE A 151 -11.31 -10.74 16.20
C ILE A 151 -11.56 -10.35 14.74
N GLY A 152 -11.24 -9.11 14.36
CA GLY A 152 -11.40 -8.64 12.98
C GLY A 152 -10.52 -9.39 11.98
N TRP A 153 -9.32 -9.79 12.39
CA TRP A 153 -8.42 -10.59 11.59
C TRP A 153 -8.90 -12.01 11.36
N VAL A 154 -9.33 -12.71 12.41
CA VAL A 154 -9.91 -14.07 12.30
C VAL A 154 -11.10 -14.05 11.34
N ASP A 155 -11.96 -13.06 11.47
CA ASP A 155 -13.11 -12.83 10.60
C ASP A 155 -12.70 -12.52 9.15
N SER A 156 -11.57 -11.83 8.94
CA SER A 156 -10.98 -11.63 7.61
C SER A 156 -10.46 -12.94 6.98
N ILE A 157 -9.72 -13.74 7.74
CA ILE A 157 -9.20 -15.03 7.26
C ILE A 157 -10.34 -16.00 6.93
N ALA A 158 -11.38 -16.05 7.76
CA ALA A 158 -12.55 -16.86 7.50
C ALA A 158 -13.23 -16.50 6.16
N ARG A 159 -13.09 -15.24 5.70
CA ARG A 159 -13.62 -14.77 4.40
C ARG A 159 -12.67 -14.93 3.22
N LEU A 160 -11.35 -15.08 3.44
CA LEU A 160 -10.37 -15.28 2.35
C LEU A 160 -10.67 -16.56 1.54
N GLY A 161 -11.26 -17.59 2.17
CA GLY A 161 -11.68 -18.82 1.50
C GLY A 161 -12.89 -18.68 0.56
N ARG A 162 -13.55 -17.51 0.50
CA ARG A 162 -14.69 -17.28 -0.39
C ARG A 162 -14.22 -16.50 -1.63
N LEU A 163 -14.16 -17.20 -2.76
CA LEU A 163 -13.86 -16.69 -4.11
C LEU A 163 -14.56 -15.34 -4.43
N GLY A 164 -15.70 -15.08 -3.81
CA GLY A 164 -16.46 -13.83 -3.93
C GLY A 164 -15.71 -12.55 -3.51
N ASN A 165 -14.77 -12.59 -2.55
CA ASN A 165 -14.03 -11.38 -2.18
C ASN A 165 -13.03 -10.97 -3.27
N THR A 166 -12.37 -11.95 -3.90
CA THR A 166 -11.47 -11.71 -5.03
C THR A 166 -12.24 -11.11 -6.22
N ILE A 167 -13.38 -11.71 -6.59
CA ILE A 167 -14.24 -11.19 -7.66
C ILE A 167 -14.67 -9.75 -7.33
N SER A 168 -15.17 -9.50 -6.12
CA SER A 168 -15.63 -8.17 -5.71
C SER A 168 -14.51 -7.12 -5.68
N LYS A 169 -13.26 -7.52 -5.37
CA LYS A 169 -12.10 -6.62 -5.41
C LYS A 169 -11.72 -6.30 -6.86
N VAL A 170 -11.62 -7.30 -7.74
CA VAL A 170 -11.31 -7.10 -9.16
C VAL A 170 -12.42 -6.30 -9.85
N GLU A 171 -13.68 -6.60 -9.58
CA GLU A 171 -14.85 -5.87 -10.09
C GLU A 171 -14.80 -4.40 -9.70
N ARG A 172 -14.60 -4.07 -8.41
CA ARG A 172 -14.50 -2.69 -7.95
C ARG A 172 -13.34 -1.93 -8.58
N ALA A 173 -12.19 -2.57 -8.73
CA ALA A 173 -11.03 -1.97 -9.40
C ALA A 173 -11.33 -1.70 -10.89
N THR A 174 -11.91 -2.69 -11.58
CA THR A 174 -12.29 -2.59 -13.00
C THR A 174 -13.35 -1.51 -13.22
N ALA A 175 -14.40 -1.48 -12.40
CA ALA A 175 -15.46 -0.48 -12.45
C ALA A 175 -14.92 0.94 -12.19
N SER A 176 -13.95 1.08 -11.27
CA SER A 176 -13.29 2.36 -11.00
C SER A 176 -12.45 2.83 -12.19
N ALA A 177 -11.67 1.92 -12.80
CA ALA A 177 -10.90 2.23 -14.01
C ALA A 177 -11.82 2.60 -15.19
N LEU A 178 -12.92 1.86 -15.37
CA LEU A 178 -13.91 2.13 -16.42
C LEU A 178 -14.59 3.49 -16.22
N LYS A 179 -14.95 3.83 -14.97
CA LYS A 179 -15.51 5.14 -14.64
C LYS A 179 -14.52 6.26 -14.95
N ARG A 180 -13.24 6.11 -14.57
CA ARG A 180 -12.19 7.08 -14.91
C ARG A 180 -12.04 7.26 -16.42
N GLN A 181 -12.02 6.17 -17.17
CA GLN A 181 -11.93 6.21 -18.63
C GLN A 181 -13.16 6.90 -19.26
N LYS A 182 -14.35 6.68 -18.71
CA LYS A 182 -15.58 7.36 -19.15
C LYS A 182 -15.55 8.87 -18.85
N ASP A 183 -15.12 9.24 -17.65
CA ASP A 183 -15.10 10.62 -17.19
C ASP A 183 -13.96 11.43 -17.84
N SER A 184 -12.91 10.77 -18.35
CA SER A 184 -11.76 11.39 -19.01
C SER A 184 -11.21 10.49 -20.13
N PRO A 185 -11.90 10.38 -21.28
CA PRO A 185 -11.55 9.45 -22.36
C PRO A 185 -10.20 9.76 -23.02
N THR A 186 -9.74 11.00 -22.92
CA THR A 186 -8.47 11.50 -23.46
C THR A 186 -7.44 11.74 -22.35
N LEU A 187 -7.60 11.13 -21.18
CA LEU A 187 -6.76 11.35 -19.99
C LEU A 187 -6.72 12.83 -19.54
N GLY A 188 -7.74 13.62 -19.90
CA GLY A 188 -7.80 15.06 -19.65
C GLY A 188 -7.19 15.93 -20.76
N GLY A 189 -6.69 15.33 -21.84
CA GLY A 189 -6.18 16.03 -23.02
C GLY A 189 -7.24 16.28 -24.09
N VAL A 190 -6.80 16.74 -25.25
CA VAL A 190 -7.63 16.95 -26.45
C VAL A 190 -7.54 15.71 -27.35
N PRO A 191 -8.62 15.28 -28.03
CA PRO A 191 -8.56 14.20 -28.99
C PRO A 191 -7.50 14.46 -30.07
N VAL A 192 -6.68 13.44 -30.37
CA VAL A 192 -5.67 13.52 -31.42
C VAL A 192 -6.37 13.61 -32.78
N THR A 193 -5.98 14.61 -33.59
CA THR A 193 -6.43 14.76 -34.98
C THR A 193 -5.50 13.95 -35.89
N PRO A 194 -5.99 13.31 -36.97
CA PRO A 194 -5.18 12.45 -37.83
C PRO A 194 -3.85 13.07 -38.26
N ARG A 195 -2.81 12.23 -38.29
CA ARG A 195 -1.40 12.57 -38.42
C ARG A 195 -1.14 13.52 -39.60
N GLN A 196 -0.76 14.76 -39.29
CA GLN A 196 -0.17 15.67 -40.26
C GLN A 196 1.36 15.43 -40.27
N SER A 197 1.99 15.56 -41.43
CA SER A 197 3.43 15.34 -41.61
C SER A 197 4.28 16.25 -40.71
N GLY A 198 5.36 15.71 -40.12
CA GLY A 198 6.37 16.49 -39.38
C GLY A 198 6.44 16.28 -37.85
N ALA A 199 5.79 15.26 -37.29
CA ALA A 199 5.88 14.97 -35.85
C ALA A 199 7.06 14.04 -35.53
N GLU A 200 7.88 14.40 -34.54
CA GLU A 200 9.05 13.62 -34.10
C GLU A 200 8.67 12.61 -33.01
N PRO A 201 9.03 11.32 -33.13
CA PRO A 201 8.70 10.30 -32.14
C PRO A 201 9.61 10.37 -30.91
N VAL A 202 9.01 10.20 -29.73
CA VAL A 202 9.72 9.95 -28.46
C VAL A 202 9.61 8.47 -28.14
N PHE A 203 10.77 7.81 -28.01
CA PHE A 203 10.83 6.37 -27.80
C PHE A 203 10.92 5.99 -26.32
N ALA A 204 10.36 4.83 -25.99
CA ALA A 204 10.58 4.21 -24.69
C ALA A 204 12.04 3.76 -24.54
N VAL A 205 12.58 3.95 -23.35
CA VAL A 205 13.95 3.52 -22.99
C VAL A 205 13.94 2.19 -22.24
N SER A 206 12.84 1.88 -21.56
CA SER A 206 12.66 0.68 -20.73
C SER A 206 11.61 -0.27 -21.30
N VAL A 207 11.79 -1.57 -21.03
CA VAL A 207 10.79 -2.60 -21.35
C VAL A 207 9.77 -2.74 -20.23
N GLY A 208 8.48 -2.76 -20.57
CA GLY A 208 7.41 -3.02 -19.62
C GLY A 208 6.03 -2.59 -20.13
N TYR A 209 5.08 -2.48 -19.21
CA TYR A 209 3.76 -1.93 -19.45
C TYR A 209 3.69 -0.48 -18.98
N VAL A 210 3.04 0.38 -19.75
CA VAL A 210 2.70 1.73 -19.32
C VAL A 210 1.66 1.61 -18.22
N GLN A 211 2.01 1.96 -16.99
CA GLN A 211 1.08 1.94 -15.85
C GLN A 211 0.32 3.25 -15.72
N ARG A 212 0.98 4.38 -16.05
CA ARG A 212 0.43 5.72 -15.88
C ARG A 212 1.10 6.72 -16.81
N VAL A 213 0.31 7.70 -17.27
CA VAL A 213 0.78 8.87 -18.00
C VAL A 213 0.48 10.13 -17.18
N ASP A 214 1.53 10.87 -16.79
CA ASP A 214 1.39 12.15 -16.09
C ASP A 214 1.10 13.29 -17.07
N VAL A 215 -0.16 13.39 -17.48
CA VAL A 215 -0.63 14.40 -18.44
C VAL A 215 -0.38 15.84 -17.96
N HIS A 216 -0.42 16.09 -16.66
CA HIS A 216 -0.13 17.42 -16.12
C HIS A 216 1.33 17.80 -16.32
N SER A 217 2.27 16.89 -16.02
CA SER A 217 3.69 17.12 -16.27
C SER A 217 3.99 17.30 -17.77
N LEU A 218 3.29 16.57 -18.64
CA LEU A 218 3.39 16.75 -20.10
C LEU A 218 2.87 18.12 -20.53
N GLN A 219 1.73 18.57 -20.01
CA GLN A 219 1.14 19.87 -20.34
C GLN A 219 2.06 21.03 -19.94
N VAL A 220 2.63 20.99 -18.72
CA VAL A 220 3.57 22.02 -18.25
C VAL A 220 4.80 22.09 -19.17
N PHE A 221 5.34 20.93 -19.57
CA PHE A 221 6.48 20.90 -20.50
C PHE A 221 6.10 21.42 -21.89
N ALA A 222 4.91 21.07 -22.38
CA ALA A 222 4.40 21.55 -23.66
C ALA A 222 4.24 23.08 -23.69
N GLU A 223 3.81 23.69 -22.58
CA GLU A 223 3.67 25.15 -22.43
C GLU A 223 5.03 25.85 -22.32
N GLU A 224 6.00 25.28 -21.60
CA GLU A 224 7.35 25.85 -21.45
C GLU A 224 8.12 25.91 -22.77
N GLU A 225 8.00 24.87 -23.60
CA GLU A 225 8.71 24.74 -24.87
C GLU A 225 7.85 25.17 -26.09
N GLU A 226 6.62 25.65 -25.87
CA GLU A 226 5.64 26.01 -26.91
C GLU A 226 5.40 24.92 -27.98
N ILE A 227 5.44 23.65 -27.55
CA ILE A 227 5.24 22.46 -28.40
C ILE A 227 3.85 21.83 -28.16
N ARG A 228 3.46 20.91 -29.05
CA ARG A 228 2.35 19.99 -28.81
C ARG A 228 2.86 18.57 -28.65
N ILE A 229 2.37 17.88 -27.63
CA ILE A 229 2.72 16.49 -27.34
C ILE A 229 1.49 15.62 -27.57
N GLU A 230 1.62 14.64 -28.44
CA GLU A 230 0.61 13.60 -28.68
C GLU A 230 1.00 12.32 -27.97
N VAL A 231 0.19 11.91 -27.01
CA VAL A 231 0.40 10.63 -26.33
C VAL A 231 -0.04 9.50 -27.24
N SER A 232 0.88 8.58 -27.56
CA SER A 232 0.62 7.40 -28.40
C SER A 232 0.45 6.14 -27.55
N ALA A 233 1.28 5.97 -26.51
CA ALA A 233 1.20 4.82 -25.61
C ALA A 233 0.26 5.11 -24.43
N LEU A 234 -0.77 4.29 -24.26
CA LEU A 234 -1.78 4.44 -23.21
C LEU A 234 -1.54 3.45 -22.06
N PRO A 235 -2.10 3.72 -20.86
CA PRO A 235 -2.07 2.75 -19.77
C PRO A 235 -2.53 1.34 -20.20
N GLY A 236 -1.69 0.35 -19.90
CA GLY A 236 -1.87 -1.05 -20.28
C GLY A 236 -1.17 -1.49 -21.56
N ASP A 237 -0.61 -0.57 -22.35
CA ASP A 237 0.17 -0.92 -23.54
C ASP A 237 1.56 -1.42 -23.16
N PHE A 238 2.04 -2.42 -23.89
CA PHE A 238 3.39 -2.96 -23.73
C PHE A 238 4.36 -2.18 -24.62
N VAL A 239 5.44 -1.70 -24.03
CA VAL A 239 6.46 -0.87 -24.68
C VAL A 239 7.85 -1.44 -24.42
N GLY A 240 8.75 -1.28 -25.39
CA GLY A 240 10.17 -1.58 -25.26
C GLY A 240 11.02 -0.56 -25.99
N PRO A 241 12.36 -0.70 -25.95
CA PRO A 241 13.27 0.15 -26.71
C PRO A 241 12.83 0.26 -28.18
N GLY A 242 12.56 1.48 -28.62
CA GLY A 242 12.07 1.77 -29.98
C GLY A 242 10.55 1.78 -30.16
N SER A 243 9.76 1.49 -29.12
CA SER A 243 8.31 1.75 -29.12
C SER A 243 8.03 3.24 -28.91
N GLU A 244 7.10 3.81 -29.66
CA GLU A 244 6.74 5.23 -29.57
C GLU A 244 5.84 5.49 -28.35
N LEU A 245 6.31 6.31 -27.42
CA LEU A 245 5.54 6.77 -26.26
C LEU A 245 4.64 7.96 -26.62
N ALA A 246 5.23 8.92 -27.34
CA ALA A 246 4.56 10.15 -27.73
C ALA A 246 5.16 10.70 -29.03
N TYR A 247 4.48 11.67 -29.62
CA TYR A 247 5.01 12.47 -30.73
C TYR A 247 5.04 13.94 -30.35
N ILE A 248 6.07 14.65 -30.80
CA ILE A 248 6.23 16.09 -30.61
C ILE A 248 5.91 16.78 -31.93
N ARG A 249 5.06 17.80 -31.86
CA ARG A 249 4.84 18.77 -32.93
C ARG A 249 5.34 20.13 -32.48
N GLU A 250 6.32 20.65 -33.20
CA GLU A 250 6.84 22.00 -32.99
C GLU A 250 5.97 23.03 -33.70
N ASN A 251 5.78 24.19 -33.08
CA ASN A 251 5.13 25.35 -33.70
C ASN A 251 6.15 26.32 -34.32
N SER A 252 7.38 26.32 -33.82
CA SER A 252 8.53 27.09 -34.32
C SER A 252 9.76 26.20 -34.30
N GLY A 253 10.43 26.02 -35.43
CA GLY A 253 11.49 25.02 -35.67
C GLY A 253 12.78 25.17 -34.84
N ASN A 254 12.67 25.10 -33.52
CA ASN A 254 13.74 25.26 -32.55
C ASN A 254 14.00 23.89 -31.87
N SER A 255 14.42 22.93 -32.69
CA SER A 255 14.48 21.50 -32.34
C SER A 255 15.78 21.07 -31.63
N GLU A 256 16.81 21.91 -31.60
CA GLU A 256 18.17 21.43 -31.31
C GLU A 256 18.45 21.07 -29.83
N ASN A 257 17.54 21.34 -28.87
CA ASN A 257 17.80 21.07 -27.44
C ASN A 257 16.57 20.68 -26.59
N LEU A 258 15.54 20.03 -27.16
CA LEU A 258 14.41 19.56 -26.37
C LEU A 258 14.84 18.46 -25.38
N GLU A 259 14.55 18.65 -24.08
CA GLU A 259 14.80 17.64 -23.05
C GLU A 259 13.79 16.47 -23.13
N LEU A 260 13.95 15.58 -24.11
CA LEU A 260 13.10 14.40 -24.33
C LEU A 260 12.95 13.52 -23.07
N ASP A 261 13.97 13.50 -22.21
CA ASP A 261 13.95 12.83 -20.91
C ASP A 261 12.83 13.32 -19.97
N ARG A 262 12.38 14.57 -20.10
CA ARG A 262 11.22 15.07 -19.33
C ARG A 262 9.93 14.39 -19.77
N ILE A 263 9.76 14.16 -21.08
CA ILE A 263 8.61 13.44 -21.64
C ILE A 263 8.65 11.98 -21.17
N THR A 264 9.78 11.30 -21.35
CA THR A 264 9.92 9.89 -20.96
C THR A 264 9.64 9.68 -19.46
N ARG A 265 10.08 10.61 -18.60
CA ARG A 265 9.80 10.57 -17.14
C ARG A 265 8.34 10.81 -16.78
N ALA A 266 7.50 11.29 -17.69
CA ALA A 266 6.06 11.40 -17.47
C ALA A 266 5.34 10.03 -17.63
N PHE A 267 5.98 9.06 -18.29
CA PHE A 267 5.47 7.70 -18.42
C PHE A 267 6.03 6.83 -17.29
N THR A 268 5.13 6.23 -16.50
CA THR A 268 5.52 5.21 -15.53
C THR A 268 5.46 3.85 -16.21
N ILE A 269 6.61 3.23 -16.44
CA ILE A 269 6.73 1.92 -17.08
C ILE A 269 7.26 0.93 -16.03
N ASP A 270 6.63 -0.24 -15.94
CA ASP A 270 7.05 -1.31 -15.02
C ASP A 270 6.76 -2.69 -15.63
N HIS A 271 7.26 -3.76 -15.03
CA HIS A 271 7.11 -5.11 -15.57
C HIS A 271 5.69 -5.67 -15.41
N ASP A 272 4.96 -5.21 -14.39
CA ASP A 272 3.61 -5.64 -14.09
C ASP A 272 2.54 -4.65 -14.59
N ARG A 273 1.38 -5.17 -15.01
CA ARG A 273 0.18 -4.37 -15.28
C ARG A 273 -0.52 -4.00 -13.99
N THR A 274 -1.16 -2.83 -13.97
CA THR A 274 -1.89 -2.31 -12.81
C THR A 274 -3.36 -2.07 -13.13
N TYR A 275 -4.25 -2.44 -12.21
CA TYR A 275 -5.70 -2.25 -12.36
C TYR A 275 -6.18 -0.79 -12.28
N ASP A 276 -5.32 0.13 -11.84
CA ASP A 276 -5.73 1.50 -11.51
C ASP A 276 -6.21 2.28 -12.75
N GLU A 277 -5.52 2.14 -13.88
CA GLU A 277 -5.79 2.85 -15.14
C GLU A 277 -6.04 1.90 -16.33
N ASP A 278 -6.00 0.58 -16.11
CA ASP A 278 -6.10 -0.43 -17.17
C ASP A 278 -7.39 -1.27 -17.06
N VAL A 279 -8.42 -0.84 -17.79
CA VAL A 279 -9.72 -1.52 -17.83
C VAL A 279 -9.61 -2.92 -18.44
N ARG A 280 -8.76 -3.09 -19.47
CA ARG A 280 -8.60 -4.37 -20.18
C ARG A 280 -8.05 -5.43 -19.23
N PHE A 281 -7.10 -5.07 -18.38
CA PHE A 281 -6.52 -5.99 -17.42
C PHE A 281 -7.54 -6.48 -16.39
N GLY A 282 -8.42 -5.60 -15.92
CA GLY A 282 -9.55 -5.95 -15.06
C GLY A 282 -10.49 -6.99 -15.69
N LEU A 283 -10.90 -6.76 -16.93
CA LEU A 283 -11.78 -7.68 -17.68
C LEU A 283 -11.12 -9.04 -17.95
N VAL A 284 -9.84 -9.04 -18.31
CA VAL A 284 -9.08 -10.29 -18.50
C VAL A 284 -9.03 -11.08 -17.19
N ALA A 285 -8.73 -10.44 -16.06
CA ALA A 285 -8.71 -11.11 -14.76
C ALA A 285 -10.09 -11.71 -14.40
N LEU A 286 -11.19 -10.99 -14.66
CA LEU A 286 -12.55 -11.52 -14.44
C LEU A 286 -12.85 -12.72 -15.35
N SER A 287 -12.48 -12.66 -16.63
CA SER A 287 -12.67 -13.78 -17.58
C SER A 287 -11.88 -15.02 -17.17
N GLU A 288 -10.67 -14.84 -16.67
CA GLU A 288 -9.82 -15.92 -16.15
C GLU A 288 -10.43 -16.57 -14.90
N ILE A 289 -10.92 -15.77 -13.96
CA ILE A 289 -11.63 -16.27 -12.77
C ILE A 289 -12.87 -17.07 -13.19
N ALA A 290 -13.65 -16.55 -14.15
CA ALA A 290 -14.83 -17.25 -14.67
C ALA A 290 -14.46 -18.57 -15.35
N SER A 291 -13.42 -18.58 -16.18
CA SER A 291 -12.94 -19.79 -16.85
C SER A 291 -12.45 -20.85 -15.86
N ARG A 292 -11.77 -20.43 -14.78
CA ARG A 292 -11.32 -21.35 -13.73
C ARG A 292 -12.47 -21.89 -12.88
N ALA A 293 -13.46 -21.05 -12.59
CA ALA A 293 -14.66 -21.47 -11.85
C ALA A 293 -15.51 -22.49 -12.62
N LEU A 294 -15.42 -22.49 -13.96
CA LEU A 294 -16.08 -23.46 -14.83
C LEU A 294 -15.23 -24.72 -15.13
N SER A 295 -13.93 -24.71 -14.78
CA SER A 295 -13.03 -25.84 -15.01
C SER A 295 -13.19 -26.89 -13.89
N PRO A 296 -13.30 -28.19 -14.19
CA PRO A 296 -13.39 -29.26 -13.19
C PRO A 296 -12.16 -29.48 -12.29
N GLY A 297 -11.14 -28.61 -12.36
CA GLY A 297 -9.78 -28.86 -11.87
C GLY A 297 -8.85 -29.18 -13.02
#